data_AF-A0A8T7CYX4-F1
#
_entry.id   AF-A0A8T7CYX4-F1
#
_cell.length_a   1.000
_cell.length_b   1.000
_cell.length_c   1.000
_cell.angle_alpha   90.00
_cell.angle_beta   90.00
_cell.angle_gamma   90.00
#
_symmetry.space_group_name_H-M   'P 1'
#
loop_
_entity.id
_entity.type
_entity.pdbx_description
1 polymer ?
#
loop_
_entity_poly.entity_id
_entity_poly.type
_entity_poly.pdbx_seq_one_letter_code
_entity_poly.pdbx_strand_id
1 'polypeptide(L)'
;VVKRMMGLNERVTSVDTPMGRGSDTAVIDSIPDEGKNDPAAVLQGDDVRSHLDGWLNQLNDKQREVVERRFGLHGYEISTLEEVGNEIGVTRERVRQIQIEALKRLREVLERDGYSMDALFRED
;
A
#
# COMPACT_ATOMS: atom_id res chain seq x y z
N VAL A 1 24.85 22.22 -9.99
CA VAL A 1 25.90 22.03 -8.95
C VAL A 1 25.90 23.17 -7.93
N VAL A 2 25.90 24.44 -8.36
CA VAL A 2 25.91 25.63 -7.46
C VAL A 2 24.74 25.70 -6.48
N LYS A 3 23.51 25.40 -6.91
CA LYS A 3 22.31 25.41 -6.03
C LYS A 3 22.37 24.36 -4.91
N ARG A 4 23.05 23.23 -5.16
CA ARG A 4 23.25 22.15 -4.18
C ARG A 4 24.34 22.51 -3.15
N MET A 5 25.33 23.31 -3.54
CA MET A 5 26.37 23.84 -2.63
C MET A 5 25.87 25.01 -1.77
N MET A 6 24.93 25.82 -2.25
CA MET A 6 24.34 26.90 -1.45
C MET A 6 23.43 26.39 -0.31
N GLY A 7 22.74 25.25 -0.49
CA GLY A 7 21.92 24.66 0.58
C GLY A 7 22.72 24.03 1.73
N LEU A 8 24.00 23.71 1.50
CA LEU A 8 24.90 23.17 2.54
C LEU A 8 25.50 24.25 3.45
N ASN A 9 25.30 25.54 3.14
CA ASN A 9 25.76 26.68 3.94
C ASN A 9 24.60 27.32 4.75
N GLU A 10 23.47 26.63 4.86
CA GLU A 10 22.31 27.07 5.60
C GLU A 10 22.54 26.83 7.11
N ARG A 11 22.42 27.89 7.93
CA ARG A 11 22.69 27.80 9.36
C ARG A 11 21.53 27.07 10.06
N VAL A 12 21.85 25.99 10.76
CA VAL A 12 20.87 25.24 11.56
C VAL A 12 20.30 26.16 12.65
N THR A 13 18.98 26.27 12.71
CA THR A 13 18.27 27.09 13.71
C THR A 13 17.83 26.18 14.86
N SER A 14 17.90 26.69 16.10
CA SER A 14 17.48 25.92 17.27
C SER A 14 15.97 25.73 17.28
N VAL A 15 15.54 24.50 17.55
CA VAL A 15 14.13 24.07 17.52
C VAL A 15 13.31 24.66 18.68
N ASP A 16 13.99 25.06 19.77
CA ASP A 16 13.39 25.70 20.94
C ASP A 16 13.21 27.22 20.77
N THR A 17 13.57 27.78 19.61
CA THR A 17 13.38 29.22 19.37
C THR A 17 11.88 29.50 19.23
N PRO A 18 11.33 30.48 19.94
CA PRO A 18 9.93 30.87 19.76
C PRO A 18 9.72 31.39 18.34
N MET A 19 8.63 30.98 17.70
CA MET A 19 8.35 31.32 16.30
C MET A 19 8.12 32.83 16.05
N GLY A 20 7.82 33.62 17.08
CA GLY A 20 7.65 35.07 17.00
C GLY A 20 7.92 35.80 18.31
N ARG A 21 8.01 37.14 18.25
CA ARG A 21 8.16 37.98 19.45
C ARG A 21 6.85 37.97 20.27
N GLY A 22 6.81 37.16 21.32
CA GLY A 22 5.67 37.03 22.23
C GLY A 22 4.83 35.76 22.07
N SER A 23 5.28 34.80 21.26
CA SER A 23 4.66 33.46 21.17
C SER A 23 5.36 32.49 22.13
N ASP A 24 4.59 31.77 22.96
CA ASP A 24 5.11 30.65 23.77
C ASP A 24 5.34 29.37 22.95
N THR A 25 4.88 29.35 21.69
CA THR A 25 5.04 28.21 20.77
C THR A 25 6.45 28.18 20.20
N ALA A 26 7.18 27.10 20.48
CA ALA A 26 8.49 26.84 19.91
C ALA A 26 8.35 26.33 18.47
N VAL A 27 9.42 26.47 17.68
CA VAL A 27 9.46 25.94 16.30
C VAL A 27 9.19 24.43 16.29
N ILE A 28 9.57 23.70 17.34
CA ILE A 28 9.32 22.26 17.48
C ILE A 28 7.82 21.91 17.52
N ASP A 29 6.98 22.78 18.08
CA ASP A 29 5.55 22.53 18.24
C ASP A 29 4.77 22.66 16.92
N SER A 30 5.41 23.23 15.89
CA SER A 30 4.82 23.44 14.56
C SER A 30 5.37 22.48 13.49
N ILE A 31 6.34 21.62 13.83
CA ILE A 31 6.86 20.61 12.91
C ILE A 31 5.99 19.37 13.05
N PRO A 32 5.15 19.04 12.04
CA PRO A 32 4.40 17.80 12.04
C PRO A 32 5.36 16.61 12.00
N ASP A 33 5.04 15.56 12.75
CA ASP A 33 5.81 14.33 12.77
C ASP A 33 5.58 13.55 11.47
N GLU A 34 6.47 13.71 10.50
CA GLU A 34 6.43 13.02 9.20
C GLU A 34 6.54 11.49 9.32
N GLY A 35 6.93 10.97 10.49
CA GLY A 35 7.10 9.54 10.74
C GLY A 35 5.85 8.84 11.31
N LYS A 36 4.82 9.59 11.72
CA LYS A 36 3.59 9.01 12.24
C LYS A 36 2.53 8.95 11.14
N ASN A 37 2.19 7.71 10.76
CA ASN A 37 1.00 7.48 9.94
C ASN A 37 -0.24 8.04 10.66
N ASP A 38 -1.04 8.82 9.94
CA ASP A 38 -2.30 9.36 10.44
C ASP A 38 -3.17 8.20 10.97
N PRO A 39 -3.70 8.26 12.22
CA PRO A 39 -4.61 7.24 12.73
C PRO A 39 -5.81 6.97 11.81
N ALA A 40 -6.29 7.96 11.04
CA ALA A 40 -7.31 7.72 10.01
C ALA A 40 -6.79 6.82 8.87
N ALA A 41 -5.56 7.06 8.40
CA ALA A 41 -4.90 6.23 7.39
C ALA A 41 -4.60 4.81 7.90
N VAL A 42 -4.26 4.66 9.18
CA VAL A 42 -4.07 3.35 9.81
C VAL A 42 -5.38 2.56 9.86
N LEU A 43 -6.48 3.20 10.27
CA LEU A 43 -7.81 2.56 10.28
C LEU A 43 -8.26 2.16 8.87
N GLN A 44 -8.05 3.02 7.88
CA GLN A 44 -8.36 2.71 6.48
C GLN A 44 -7.53 1.54 5.96
N GLY A 45 -6.25 1.43 6.34
CA GLY A 45 -5.39 0.32 5.94
C GLY A 45 -5.83 -1.02 6.53
N ASP A 46 -6.27 -1.05 7.78
CA ASP A 46 -6.78 -2.26 8.43
C ASP A 46 -8.14 -2.70 7.87
N ASP A 47 -9.02 -1.74 7.53
CA ASP A 47 -10.25 -2.02 6.80
C ASP A 47 -9.96 -2.69 5.46
N VAL A 48 -9.04 -2.15 4.65
CA VAL A 48 -8.70 -2.73 3.33
C VAL A 48 -8.19 -4.16 3.45
N ARG A 49 -7.37 -4.48 4.47
CA ARG A 49 -6.90 -5.85 4.70
C ARG A 49 -8.04 -6.81 5.04
N SER A 50 -8.93 -6.41 5.94
CA SER A 50 -10.08 -7.24 6.31
C SER A 50 -11.03 -7.48 5.12
N HIS A 51 -11.22 -6.48 4.27
CA HIS A 51 -12.05 -6.63 3.06
C HIS A 51 -11.36 -7.48 1.99
N LEU A 52 -10.03 -7.38 1.86
CA LEU A 52 -9.24 -8.16 0.91
C LEU A 52 -9.39 -9.67 1.15
N ASP A 53 -9.38 -10.12 2.40
CA ASP A 53 -9.66 -11.53 2.74
C ASP A 53 -11.08 -11.94 2.34
N GLY A 54 -12.06 -11.05 2.54
CA GLY A 54 -13.43 -11.26 2.08
C GLY A 54 -13.55 -11.36 0.55
N TRP A 55 -12.76 -10.59 -0.19
CA TRP A 55 -12.74 -10.63 -1.66
C TRP A 55 -12.00 -11.86 -2.20
N LEU A 56 -10.86 -12.23 -1.61
CA LEU A 56 -10.13 -13.44 -1.97
C LEU A 56 -10.98 -14.70 -1.74
N ASN A 57 -11.80 -14.72 -0.70
CA ASN A 57 -12.74 -15.81 -0.44
C ASN A 57 -13.89 -15.92 -1.45
N GLN A 58 -14.14 -14.90 -2.27
CA GLN A 58 -15.10 -14.97 -3.38
C GLN A 58 -14.49 -15.57 -4.66
N LEU A 59 -13.17 -15.78 -4.69
CA LEU A 59 -12.49 -16.48 -5.78
C LEU A 59 -12.59 -17.98 -5.59
N ASN A 60 -12.50 -18.72 -6.70
CA ASN A 60 -12.36 -20.18 -6.63
C ASN A 60 -11.03 -20.56 -5.97
N ASP A 61 -10.96 -21.73 -5.33
CA ASP A 61 -9.75 -22.17 -4.60
C ASP A 61 -8.47 -22.07 -5.43
N LYS A 62 -8.52 -22.49 -6.70
CA LYS A 62 -7.39 -22.39 -7.64
C LYS A 62 -7.01 -20.94 -7.98
N GLN A 63 -7.98 -20.04 -8.06
CA GLN A 63 -7.75 -18.62 -8.34
C GLN A 63 -7.14 -17.94 -7.12
N ARG A 64 -7.69 -18.21 -5.93
CA ARG A 64 -7.17 -17.71 -4.66
C ARG A 64 -5.72 -18.14 -4.47
N GLU A 65 -5.43 -19.43 -4.63
CA GLU A 65 -4.07 -19.95 -4.46
C GLU A 65 -3.05 -19.34 -5.44
N VAL A 66 -3.43 -19.17 -6.71
CA VAL A 66 -2.56 -18.51 -7.71
C VAL A 66 -2.30 -17.05 -7.34
N VAL A 67 -3.31 -16.32 -6.86
CA VAL A 67 -3.18 -14.90 -6.46
C VAL A 67 -2.35 -14.79 -5.19
N GLU A 68 -2.63 -15.59 -4.16
CA GLU A 68 -1.91 -15.57 -2.89
C GLU A 68 -0.42 -15.82 -3.06
N ARG A 69 -0.04 -16.87 -3.81
CA ARG A 69 1.37 -17.17 -4.07
C ARG A 69 2.04 -16.14 -4.97
N ARG A 70 1.35 -15.64 -6.00
CA ARG A 70 1.94 -14.63 -6.90
C ARG A 70 2.22 -13.29 -6.21
N PHE A 71 1.36 -12.88 -5.29
CA PHE A 71 1.46 -11.59 -4.63
C PHE A 71 2.01 -11.67 -3.21
N GLY A 72 2.34 -12.87 -2.72
CA GLY A 72 2.89 -13.09 -1.39
C GLY A 72 1.90 -12.75 -0.26
N LEU A 73 0.62 -13.06 -0.48
CA LEU A 73 -0.44 -12.84 0.52
C LEU A 73 -0.46 -14.01 1.51
N HIS A 74 -1.08 -13.85 2.68
CA HIS A 74 -1.22 -14.92 3.68
C HIS A 74 0.10 -15.60 4.13
N GLY A 75 1.23 -14.90 4.02
CA GLY A 75 2.54 -15.42 4.44
C GLY A 75 3.27 -16.25 3.38
N TYR A 76 2.78 -16.31 2.14
CA TYR A 76 3.53 -16.86 1.02
C TYR A 76 4.63 -15.91 0.56
N GLU A 77 5.72 -16.47 0.01
CA GLU A 77 6.70 -15.69 -0.73
C GLU A 77 6.20 -15.39 -2.15
N ILE A 78 6.56 -14.22 -2.67
CA ILE A 78 6.22 -13.81 -4.03
C ILE A 78 6.82 -14.82 -5.01
N SER A 79 5.96 -15.55 -5.71
CA SER A 79 6.35 -16.62 -6.63
C SER A 79 6.05 -16.26 -8.09
N THR A 80 6.90 -16.73 -8.99
CA THR A 80 6.75 -16.55 -10.44
C THR A 80 5.64 -17.45 -11.01
N LEU A 81 5.18 -17.16 -12.24
CA LEU A 81 4.21 -18.03 -12.95
C LEU A 81 4.68 -19.47 -13.09
N GLU A 82 5.99 -19.64 -13.24
CA GLU A 82 6.59 -20.94 -13.48
C GLU A 82 6.65 -21.75 -12.19
N GLU A 83 7.07 -21.14 -11.08
CA GLU A 83 7.06 -21.76 -9.75
C GLU A 83 5.65 -22.16 -9.32
N VAL A 84 4.69 -21.23 -9.42
CA VAL A 84 3.28 -21.50 -9.10
C VAL A 84 2.70 -22.59 -10.01
N GLY A 85 3.12 -22.64 -11.29
CA GLY A 85 2.71 -23.68 -12.22
C GLY A 85 3.25 -25.06 -11.84
N ASN A 86 4.53 -25.11 -11.46
CA ASN A 86 5.19 -26.34 -11.02
C ASN A 86 4.57 -26.91 -9.74
N GLU A 87 4.18 -26.06 -8.79
CA GLU A 87 3.58 -26.49 -7.52
C GLU A 87 2.14 -26.99 -7.68
N ILE A 88 1.34 -26.33 -8.52
CA ILE A 88 -0.08 -26.66 -8.74
C ILE A 88 -0.23 -27.73 -9.85
N GLY A 89 0.86 -28.09 -10.54
CA GLY A 89 0.86 -29.10 -11.61
C GLY A 89 0.18 -28.61 -12.89
N VAL A 90 0.30 -27.32 -13.20
CA VAL A 90 -0.31 -26.69 -14.39
C VAL A 90 0.73 -25.93 -15.20
N THR A 91 0.46 -25.76 -16.50
CA THR A 91 1.40 -25.01 -17.36
C THR A 91 1.45 -23.53 -16.97
N ARG A 92 2.59 -22.89 -17.23
CA ARG A 92 2.79 -21.43 -17.04
C ARG A 92 1.66 -20.60 -17.66
N GLU A 93 1.23 -20.94 -18.87
CA GLU A 93 0.15 -20.23 -19.55
C GLU A 93 -1.20 -20.47 -18.87
N ARG A 94 -1.43 -21.66 -18.31
CA ARG A 94 -2.65 -21.92 -17.54
C ARG A 94 -2.70 -21.10 -16.26
N VAL A 95 -1.57 -20.94 -15.55
CA VAL A 95 -1.48 -20.03 -14.38
C VAL A 95 -1.78 -18.59 -14.80
N ARG A 96 -1.23 -18.14 -15.94
CA ARG A 96 -1.49 -16.80 -16.48
C ARG A 96 -2.98 -16.57 -16.77
N GLN A 97 -3.67 -17.56 -17.36
CA GLN A 97 -5.12 -17.48 -17.59
C GLN A 97 -5.89 -17.38 -16.27
N ILE A 98 -5.59 -18.25 -15.31
CA ILE A 98 -6.24 -18.26 -13.98
C ILE A 98 -6.04 -16.91 -13.29
N GLN A 99 -4.84 -16.34 -13.36
CA GLN A 99 -4.54 -15.02 -12.79
C GLN A 99 -5.41 -13.92 -13.41
N ILE A 100 -5.52 -13.87 -14.75
CA ILE A 100 -6.32 -12.85 -15.44
C ILE A 100 -7.80 -12.97 -15.05
N GLU A 101 -8.32 -14.19 -15.01
CA GLU A 101 -9.70 -14.45 -14.56
C GLU A 101 -9.91 -14.03 -13.10
N ALA A 102 -8.97 -14.36 -12.21
CA ALA A 102 -9.03 -13.99 -10.81
C ALA A 102 -9.02 -12.47 -10.62
N LEU A 103 -8.12 -11.75 -11.30
CA LEU A 103 -8.02 -10.29 -11.24
C LEU A 103 -9.27 -9.59 -11.79
N LYS A 104 -9.85 -10.13 -12.87
CA LYS A 104 -11.10 -9.63 -13.41
C LYS A 104 -12.23 -9.79 -12.39
N ARG A 105 -12.32 -10.95 -11.75
CA ARG A 105 -13.34 -11.23 -10.75
C ARG A 105 -13.17 -10.36 -9.50
N LEU A 106 -11.94 -10.19 -9.02
CA LEU A 106 -11.63 -9.27 -7.92
C LEU A 106 -12.10 -7.86 -8.25
N ARG A 107 -11.81 -7.35 -9.45
CA ARG A 107 -12.29 -6.02 -9.88
C ARG A 107 -13.81 -5.89 -9.79
N GLU A 108 -14.56 -6.88 -10.28
CA GLU A 108 -16.03 -6.88 -10.21
C GLU A 108 -16.54 -6.86 -8.75
N VAL A 109 -15.86 -7.57 -7.85
CA VAL A 109 -16.20 -7.59 -6.42
C VAL A 109 -15.90 -6.24 -5.76
N LEU A 110 -14.73 -5.66 -6.03
CA LEU A 110 -14.35 -4.33 -5.53
C LEU A 110 -15.36 -3.27 -5.96
N GLU A 111 -15.73 -3.24 -7.24
CA GLU A 111 -16.72 -2.30 -7.79
C GLU A 111 -18.09 -2.47 -7.14
N ARG A 112 -18.52 -3.70 -6.87
CA ARG A 112 -19.79 -4.00 -6.20
C ARG A 112 -19.81 -3.52 -4.75
N ASP A 113 -18.70 -3.69 -4.03
CA ASP A 113 -18.58 -3.28 -2.63
C ASP A 113 -18.30 -1.77 -2.49
N GLY A 114 -18.31 -1.02 -3.60
CA GLY A 114 -18.13 0.44 -3.61
C GLY A 114 -16.68 0.91 -3.59
N TYR A 115 -15.73 -0.02 -3.65
CA TYR A 115 -14.31 0.27 -3.69
C TYR A 115 -13.86 0.46 -5.14
N SER A 116 -13.78 1.72 -5.56
CA SER A 116 -13.12 2.08 -6.82
C SER A 116 -11.62 2.29 -6.57
N MET A 117 -10.77 2.07 -7.58
CA MET A 117 -9.37 2.49 -7.51
C MET A 117 -9.26 4.00 -7.22
N ASP A 118 -10.21 4.81 -7.72
CA ASP A 118 -10.29 6.24 -7.39
C ASP A 118 -10.57 6.48 -5.90
N ALA A 119 -11.39 5.64 -5.27
CA ALA A 119 -11.74 5.78 -3.86
C ALA A 119 -10.63 5.28 -2.92
N LEU A 120 -9.83 4.30 -3.36
CA LEU A 120 -8.71 3.74 -2.58
C LEU A 120 -7.44 4.58 -2.66
N PHE A 121 -7.22 5.31 -3.76
CA PHE A 121 -6.03 6.14 -3.99
C PHE A 121 -6.31 7.65 -3.94
N ARG A 122 -7.43 8.08 -3.34
CA ARG A 122 -7.61 9.49 -2.97
C ARG A 122 -6.66 9.81 -1.83
N GLU A 123 -5.48 10.28 -2.21
CA GLU A 123 -4.65 11.14 -1.38
C GLU A 123 -5.31 12.54 -1.44
N ASP A 124 -5.97 12.96 -0.36
CA ASP A 124 -6.27 14.38 -0.10
C ASP A 124 -5.06 15.05 0.56
#